data_AF-A0A2A2JSD3-F1
#
_entry.id   AF-A0A2A2JSD3-F1
#
_cell.length_a   1.000
_cell.length_b   1.000
_cell.length_c   1.000
_cell.angle_alpha   90.00
_cell.angle_beta   90.00
_cell.angle_gamma   90.00
#
_symmetry.space_group_name_H-M   'P 1'
#
loop_
_entity.id
_entity.type
_entity.pdbx_description
1 polymer ?
#
loop_
_entity_poly.entity_id
_entity_poly.type
_entity_poly.pdbx_seq_one_letter_code
_entity_poly.pdbx_strand_id
1 'polypeptide(L)'
;MKFLLFLFVIFYFKSSNAGKVGEAFESLAGMALNDDGSESKQMSSEEFSEKMHTLTDLTSNLFAKMMQLVPHSENVHPPEIEVKTYSSDDGAGHKAPSLVSSIVDSIGGIPFNMNAADIHGEHVCVREINRALPPDAEGVSTLKKCFRYTNARKCVNRRITPAGGRETIRLYECCQGYTTKDIMEDGCRLERSNDSTLSLLNSDSEGQVTAISYQNTVFYTLPGIQHIFDWEDGQNLTTKTGDTIYVSQLPTSNGLIETRLNCVPVVNSIEGTGGIVHEVSDPMIHSAHRNLMDIISRDSRFTIYKSLLDESLQDALSDSSKLFTIFAFTNEAFEVLSKDIKSQIMSKEGCVTDLIKGLILRGGHCSRELHTQRAIDGNQLAITNSMTKITVMGSKIVDKDFVAENGVLHVIDEIPLREEFLSWKNTLRLYNEDLFEIVDKLPEARLPMPLTIFIPENNSTVEMTPEMALNQIAPGYVHLSSSRNKITTLGNSSLFISSPPSSPFSFRMSGTLLPADSLRIGCVTVRRSQQVCNALMHFTETVSKA
;
A
#
# COMPACT_ATOMS: atom_id res chain seq x y z
N MET A 1 -21.06 -25.64 1.88
CA MET A 1 -21.96 -24.61 1.32
C MET A 1 -23.40 -24.70 1.83
N LYS A 2 -24.05 -25.88 1.88
CA LYS A 2 -25.45 -26.02 2.36
C LYS A 2 -25.68 -25.75 3.86
N PHE A 3 -24.67 -25.92 4.72
CA PHE A 3 -24.79 -25.64 6.17
C PHE A 3 -24.60 -24.15 6.52
N LEU A 4 -23.85 -23.39 5.70
CA LEU A 4 -23.65 -21.94 5.88
C LEU A 4 -24.89 -21.13 5.45
N LEU A 5 -25.63 -21.57 4.43
CA LEU A 5 -26.91 -20.95 4.08
C LEU A 5 -27.97 -21.17 5.18
N PHE A 6 -27.94 -22.30 5.88
CA PHE A 6 -28.91 -22.64 6.93
C PHE A 6 -28.77 -21.76 8.18
N LEU A 7 -27.53 -21.39 8.54
CA LEU A 7 -27.26 -20.50 9.69
C LEU A 7 -27.53 -19.01 9.39
N PHE A 8 -27.38 -18.58 8.13
CA PHE A 8 -27.62 -17.19 7.73
C PHE A 8 -29.11 -16.82 7.76
N VAL A 9 -30.01 -17.80 7.52
CA VAL A 9 -31.46 -17.59 7.48
C VAL A 9 -32.09 -17.57 8.89
N ILE A 10 -31.54 -18.32 9.85
CA ILE A 10 -32.05 -18.36 11.23
C ILE A 10 -31.73 -17.07 12.00
N PHE A 11 -30.61 -16.40 11.71
CA PHE A 11 -30.19 -15.20 12.45
C PHE A 11 -30.88 -13.90 12.02
N TYR A 12 -31.51 -13.83 10.84
CA TYR A 12 -32.04 -12.58 10.29
C TYR A 12 -33.57 -12.41 10.33
N PHE A 13 -34.35 -13.47 10.64
CA PHE A 13 -35.80 -13.37 10.75
C PHE A 13 -36.28 -13.21 12.21
N LYS A 14 -36.13 -11.99 12.73
CA LYS A 14 -36.96 -11.52 13.85
C LYS A 14 -37.61 -10.19 13.49
N SER A 15 -38.38 -10.18 12.42
CA SER A 15 -39.28 -9.07 12.08
C SER A 15 -40.44 -9.55 11.21
N SER A 16 -41.60 -8.94 11.46
CA SER A 16 -42.94 -9.17 10.94
C SER A 16 -43.03 -9.48 9.43
N ASN A 17 -42.96 -10.76 9.03
CA ASN A 17 -43.68 -11.37 7.88
C ASN A 17 -43.28 -12.86 7.64
N ALA A 18 -43.06 -13.64 8.70
CA ALA A 18 -42.55 -15.02 8.61
C ALA A 18 -43.53 -16.05 7.99
N GLY A 19 -44.83 -15.73 7.87
CA GLY A 19 -45.85 -16.72 7.49
C GLY A 19 -45.81 -17.20 6.04
N LYS A 20 -45.58 -16.31 5.07
CA LYS A 20 -45.68 -16.67 3.64
C LYS A 20 -44.39 -17.18 3.02
N VAL A 21 -43.23 -16.88 3.62
CA VAL A 21 -41.92 -17.39 3.18
C VAL A 21 -41.67 -18.79 3.74
N GLY A 22 -42.24 -19.12 4.91
CA GLY A 22 -42.19 -20.45 5.51
C GLY A 22 -42.92 -21.52 4.67
N GLU A 23 -44.11 -21.22 4.15
CA GLU A 23 -44.89 -22.16 3.32
C GLU A 23 -44.20 -22.50 1.98
N ALA A 24 -43.51 -21.52 1.37
CA ALA A 24 -42.75 -21.75 0.13
C ALA A 24 -41.51 -22.64 0.36
N PHE A 25 -40.90 -22.56 1.54
CA PHE A 25 -39.73 -23.37 1.90
C PHE A 25 -40.10 -24.79 2.36
N GLU A 26 -41.23 -24.99 3.07
CA GLU A 26 -41.71 -26.33 3.41
C GLU A 26 -42.10 -27.16 2.18
N SER A 27 -42.64 -26.52 1.14
CA SER A 27 -42.91 -27.18 -0.16
C SER A 27 -41.64 -27.64 -0.90
N LEU A 28 -40.47 -27.07 -0.60
CA LEU A 28 -39.17 -27.42 -1.21
C LEU A 28 -38.37 -28.43 -0.36
N ALA A 29 -38.56 -28.43 0.96
CA ALA A 29 -37.86 -29.31 1.88
C ALA A 29 -38.55 -30.69 2.08
N GLY A 30 -39.86 -30.80 1.82
CA GLY A 30 -40.65 -32.02 2.01
C GLY A 30 -40.38 -33.19 1.05
N MET A 31 -39.31 -33.17 0.25
CA MET A 31 -38.96 -34.26 -0.69
C MET A 31 -37.57 -34.86 -0.49
N ALA A 32 -36.84 -34.47 0.56
CA ALA A 32 -35.47 -34.95 0.78
C ALA A 32 -35.33 -36.05 1.85
N LEU A 33 -36.41 -36.50 2.49
CA LEU A 33 -36.36 -37.59 3.47
C LEU A 33 -37.63 -38.43 3.41
N ASN A 34 -37.56 -39.57 2.72
CA ASN A 34 -38.38 -40.74 3.04
C ASN A 34 -37.45 -41.97 3.00
N ASP A 35 -37.13 -42.48 4.19
CA ASP A 35 -36.72 -43.85 4.41
C ASP A 35 -37.94 -44.75 4.16
N ASP A 36 -38.21 -45.06 2.90
CA ASP A 36 -38.75 -46.36 2.49
C ASP A 36 -38.76 -46.41 0.95
N GLY A 37 -38.12 -47.44 0.41
CA GLY A 37 -37.90 -47.61 -1.03
C GLY A 37 -39.21 -47.60 -1.83
N SER A 38 -39.52 -46.46 -2.46
CA SER A 38 -40.37 -46.37 -3.65
C SER A 38 -40.08 -45.06 -4.40
N GLU A 39 -40.11 -45.12 -5.74
CA GLU A 39 -39.64 -44.09 -6.67
C GLU A 39 -40.26 -42.69 -6.43
N SER A 40 -39.43 -41.66 -6.30
CA SER A 40 -39.88 -40.26 -6.29
C SER A 40 -39.94 -39.69 -7.70
N LYS A 41 -41.10 -39.11 -8.02
CA LYS A 41 -41.44 -38.50 -9.30
C LYS A 41 -40.56 -37.26 -9.53
N GLN A 42 -39.74 -37.27 -10.58
CA GLN A 42 -38.84 -36.18 -10.94
C GLN A 42 -39.64 -34.97 -11.45
N MET A 43 -39.44 -33.79 -10.84
CA MET A 43 -40.00 -32.50 -11.27
C MET A 43 -39.35 -32.07 -12.59
N SER A 44 -40.13 -31.54 -13.53
CA SER A 44 -39.60 -31.15 -14.85
C SER A 44 -38.73 -29.89 -14.73
N SER A 45 -37.77 -29.75 -15.65
CA SER A 45 -36.87 -28.59 -15.74
C SER A 45 -37.62 -27.26 -15.90
N GLU A 46 -38.83 -27.28 -16.47
CA GLU A 46 -39.66 -26.08 -16.67
C GLU A 46 -40.31 -25.63 -15.35
N GLU A 47 -40.83 -26.56 -14.53
CA GLU A 47 -41.39 -26.25 -13.20
C GLU A 47 -40.34 -25.71 -12.22
N PHE A 48 -39.09 -26.18 -12.32
CA PHE A 48 -37.99 -25.68 -11.49
C PHE A 48 -37.58 -24.25 -11.89
N SER A 49 -37.53 -23.97 -13.19
CA SER A 49 -37.17 -22.65 -13.72
C SER A 49 -38.23 -21.60 -13.37
N GLU A 50 -39.52 -21.95 -13.48
CA GLU A 50 -40.64 -21.05 -13.17
C GLU A 50 -40.68 -20.67 -11.68
N LYS A 51 -40.39 -21.64 -10.79
CA LYS A 51 -40.31 -21.40 -9.33
C LYS A 51 -39.05 -20.62 -8.92
N MET A 52 -37.93 -20.78 -9.62
CA MET A 52 -36.72 -19.98 -9.39
C MET A 52 -36.89 -18.53 -9.88
N HIS A 53 -37.53 -18.32 -11.02
CA HIS A 53 -37.84 -16.97 -11.51
C HIS A 53 -38.75 -16.19 -10.54
N THR A 54 -39.78 -16.84 -9.98
CA THR A 54 -40.65 -16.21 -8.97
C THR A 54 -39.90 -15.87 -7.68
N LEU A 55 -38.94 -16.70 -7.23
CA LEU A 55 -38.08 -16.40 -6.08
C LEU A 55 -37.12 -15.22 -6.35
N THR A 56 -36.66 -15.09 -7.58
CA THR A 56 -35.74 -14.02 -8.02
C THR A 56 -36.48 -12.68 -8.14
N ASP A 57 -37.73 -12.69 -8.62
CA ASP A 57 -38.58 -11.49 -8.69
C ASP A 57 -39.06 -11.01 -7.32
N LEU A 58 -39.30 -11.94 -6.38
CA LEU A 58 -39.65 -11.62 -4.99
C LEU A 58 -38.46 -11.01 -4.22
N THR A 59 -37.24 -11.49 -4.47
CA THR A 59 -36.02 -10.97 -3.83
C THR A 59 -35.58 -9.63 -4.43
N SER A 60 -35.73 -9.45 -5.74
CA SER A 60 -35.43 -8.19 -6.44
C SER A 60 -36.41 -7.06 -6.06
N ASN A 61 -37.72 -7.35 -5.96
CA ASN A 61 -38.71 -6.37 -5.49
C ASN A 61 -38.54 -6.01 -4.01
N LEU A 62 -38.08 -6.93 -3.16
CA LEU A 62 -37.80 -6.64 -1.75
C LEU A 62 -36.53 -5.77 -1.60
N PHE A 63 -35.50 -6.02 -2.42
CA PHE A 63 -34.29 -5.21 -2.46
C PHE A 63 -34.55 -3.79 -2.99
N ALA A 64 -35.40 -3.65 -4.02
CA ALA A 64 -35.83 -2.35 -4.54
C ALA A 64 -36.68 -1.56 -3.51
N LYS A 65 -37.54 -2.24 -2.73
CA LYS A 65 -38.30 -1.61 -1.63
C LYS A 65 -37.42 -1.25 -0.42
N MET A 66 -36.37 -2.02 -0.15
CA MET A 66 -35.37 -1.67 0.88
C MET A 66 -34.54 -0.44 0.49
N MET A 67 -34.19 -0.29 -0.79
CA MET A 67 -33.48 0.89 -1.30
C MET A 67 -34.33 2.17 -1.31
N GLN A 68 -35.66 2.07 -1.29
CA GLN A 68 -36.58 3.21 -1.18
C GLN A 68 -36.92 3.61 0.26
N LEU A 69 -36.45 2.86 1.26
CA LEU A 69 -36.64 3.15 2.69
C LEU A 69 -35.35 3.61 3.39
N VAL A 70 -34.28 3.87 2.64
CA VAL A 70 -33.07 4.53 3.16
C VAL A 70 -33.40 6.01 3.36
N PRO A 71 -33.50 6.52 4.60
CA PRO A 71 -33.54 7.96 4.81
C PRO A 71 -32.19 8.53 4.37
N HIS A 72 -32.21 9.72 3.77
CA HIS A 72 -31.02 10.55 3.57
C HIS A 72 -30.10 10.48 4.79
N SER A 73 -28.81 10.30 4.55
CA SER A 73 -27.77 10.25 5.57
C SER A 73 -27.67 11.60 6.28
N GLU A 74 -28.48 11.77 7.32
CA GLU A 74 -28.19 12.69 8.42
C GLU A 74 -27.72 11.84 9.60
N ASN A 75 -26.53 12.18 10.11
CA ASN A 75 -25.97 11.78 11.40
C ASN A 75 -25.64 10.28 11.58
N VAL A 76 -24.48 9.87 11.04
CA VAL A 76 -23.67 8.87 11.75
C VAL A 76 -23.18 9.56 13.02
N HIS A 77 -23.75 9.20 14.18
CA HIS A 77 -23.22 9.65 15.45
C HIS A 77 -21.75 9.22 15.56
N PRO A 78 -20.80 10.13 15.90
CA PRO A 78 -19.44 9.73 16.21
C PRO A 78 -19.47 8.70 17.36
N PRO A 79 -18.53 7.74 17.39
CA PRO A 79 -18.45 6.80 18.51
C PRO A 79 -18.41 7.57 19.82
N GLU A 80 -19.21 7.18 20.81
CA GLU A 80 -19.20 7.79 22.15
C GLU A 80 -17.77 7.74 22.71
N ILE A 81 -17.15 8.91 22.81
CA ILE A 81 -15.81 9.08 23.36
C ILE A 81 -15.97 9.28 24.87
N GLU A 82 -15.70 8.24 25.66
CA GLU A 82 -15.63 8.38 27.12
C GLU A 82 -14.25 8.94 27.48
N VAL A 83 -14.21 10.19 27.97
CA VAL A 83 -12.98 10.87 28.41
C VAL A 83 -12.93 10.89 29.93
N LYS A 84 -11.87 10.32 30.52
CA LYS A 84 -11.62 10.37 31.97
C LYS A 84 -10.33 11.10 32.25
N THR A 85 -10.37 12.12 33.11
CA THR A 85 -9.19 12.89 33.53
C THR A 85 -8.84 12.62 34.98
N TYR A 86 -7.56 12.38 35.26
CA TYR A 86 -7.02 12.20 36.61
C TYR A 86 -5.86 13.18 36.83
N SER A 87 -5.78 13.83 38.00
CA SER A 87 -4.66 14.70 38.39
C SER A 87 -3.87 14.06 39.53
N SER A 88 -2.55 14.25 39.54
CA SER A 88 -1.65 13.71 40.58
C SER A 88 -1.50 14.60 41.83
N ASP A 89 -2.31 15.65 41.98
CA ASP A 89 -2.20 16.57 43.11
C ASP A 89 -3.06 16.09 44.29
N ASP A 90 -2.42 15.37 45.22
CA ASP A 90 -2.25 15.82 46.60
C ASP A 90 -1.53 14.75 47.44
N GLY A 91 -0.66 15.20 48.35
CA GLY A 91 0.04 14.38 49.35
C GLY A 91 -0.86 13.72 50.41
N ALA A 92 -2.10 13.38 50.06
CA ALA A 92 -3.03 12.59 50.88
C ALA A 92 -3.39 11.32 50.11
N GLY A 93 -2.97 10.17 50.64
CA GLY A 93 -3.04 8.89 49.94
C GLY A 93 -4.41 8.56 49.36
N HIS A 94 -4.53 8.66 48.04
CA HIS A 94 -5.48 7.88 47.25
C HIS A 94 -4.67 6.91 46.41
N LYS A 95 -4.51 5.70 46.94
CA LYS A 95 -4.06 4.55 46.16
C LYS A 95 -5.05 4.35 45.02
N ALA A 96 -4.65 4.67 43.79
CA ALA A 96 -5.23 4.05 42.62
C ALA A 96 -5.18 2.51 42.83
N PRO A 97 -6.22 1.76 42.44
CA PRO A 97 -6.26 0.33 42.72
C PRO A 97 -5.15 -0.38 41.95
N SER A 98 -4.06 -0.69 42.66
CA SER A 98 -3.11 -1.70 42.27
C SER A 98 -3.84 -3.04 42.31
N LEU A 99 -4.09 -3.68 41.16
CA LEU A 99 -3.87 -5.10 40.99
C LEU A 99 -4.11 -5.55 39.52
N VAL A 100 -3.17 -6.39 39.06
CA VAL A 100 -3.23 -7.31 37.90
C VAL A 100 -2.89 -6.75 36.50
N SER A 101 -1.61 -6.84 36.11
CA SER A 101 -1.19 -7.84 35.11
C SER A 101 0.34 -7.85 34.94
N SER A 102 0.99 -8.69 35.74
CA SER A 102 2.25 -9.31 35.34
C SER A 102 1.88 -10.68 34.75
N ILE A 103 2.43 -11.01 33.57
CA ILE A 103 2.82 -12.34 33.05
C ILE A 103 2.82 -12.34 31.50
N VAL A 104 4.05 -12.46 30.96
CA VAL A 104 4.50 -13.29 29.81
C VAL A 104 4.07 -12.89 28.38
N ASP A 105 5.04 -12.45 27.56
CA ASP A 105 5.71 -13.33 26.58
C ASP A 105 6.90 -12.67 25.88
N SER A 106 7.99 -13.42 25.80
CA SER A 106 9.14 -13.21 24.91
C SER A 106 8.90 -14.01 23.63
N ILE A 107 9.24 -13.46 22.46
CA ILE A 107 9.95 -14.12 21.33
C ILE A 107 10.03 -13.14 20.15
N GLY A 108 11.27 -12.90 19.68
CA GLY A 108 11.58 -12.68 18.25
C GLY A 108 11.38 -11.29 17.65
N GLY A 109 12.45 -10.49 17.60
CA GLY A 109 12.57 -9.28 16.77
C GLY A 109 12.41 -7.99 17.57
N ILE A 110 13.55 -7.38 17.93
CA ILE A 110 13.70 -6.24 18.85
C ILE A 110 12.50 -5.26 18.80
N PRO A 111 11.69 -5.19 19.87
CA PRO A 111 10.94 -3.99 20.21
C PRO A 111 11.56 -3.38 21.46
N PHE A 112 11.80 -2.07 21.46
CA PHE A 112 12.04 -1.33 22.69
C PHE A 112 10.78 -1.41 23.56
N ASN A 113 10.69 -2.46 24.39
CA ASN A 113 9.64 -2.65 25.36
C ASN A 113 10.02 -1.82 26.60
N MET A 114 9.79 -0.51 26.54
CA MET A 114 9.84 0.32 27.73
C MET A 114 8.54 0.11 28.48
N ASN A 115 8.64 -0.51 29.66
CA ASN A 115 7.56 -0.68 30.61
C ASN A 115 6.69 0.59 30.70
N ALA A 116 5.38 0.39 30.79
CA ALA A 116 4.40 1.41 31.15
C ALA A 116 4.61 1.85 32.61
N ALA A 117 5.77 2.44 32.91
CA ALA A 117 5.94 3.24 34.10
C ALA A 117 5.01 4.45 33.92
N ASP A 118 3.93 4.48 34.70
CA ASP A 118 3.06 5.64 34.85
C ASP A 118 3.96 6.85 35.12
N ILE A 119 3.82 7.90 34.29
CA ILE A 119 4.54 9.15 34.52
C ILE A 119 3.86 9.79 35.73
N HIS A 120 4.54 9.77 36.86
CA HIS A 120 4.14 10.48 38.06
C HIS A 120 5.06 11.67 38.23
N GLY A 121 4.51 12.87 38.04
CA GLY A 121 5.22 14.14 38.16
C GLY A 121 4.24 15.23 38.58
N GLU A 122 4.77 16.33 39.10
CA GLU A 122 3.98 17.50 39.51
C GLU A 122 3.17 18.04 38.33
N HIS A 123 1.87 18.31 38.57
CA HIS A 123 0.89 18.77 37.58
C HIS A 123 0.81 17.94 36.27
N VAL A 124 1.06 16.62 36.35
CA VAL A 124 0.81 15.69 35.26
C VAL A 124 -0.62 15.17 35.35
N CYS A 125 -1.38 15.37 34.28
CA CYS A 125 -2.75 14.91 34.12
C CYS A 125 -2.80 13.69 33.18
N VAL A 126 -3.70 12.76 33.48
CA VAL A 126 -3.93 11.57 32.65
C VAL A 126 -5.32 11.64 32.05
N ARG A 127 -5.39 11.65 30.71
CA ARG A 127 -6.61 11.57 29.93
C ARG A 127 -6.74 10.17 29.32
N GLU A 128 -7.76 9.42 29.71
CA GLU A 128 -8.11 8.14 29.10
C GLU A 128 -9.26 8.32 28.12
N ILE A 129 -9.09 7.80 26.91
CA ILE A 129 -10.07 7.81 25.82
C ILE A 129 -10.38 6.37 25.43
N ASN A 130 -11.64 5.98 25.51
CA ASN A 130 -12.11 4.66 25.08
C ASN A 130 -12.93 4.78 23.78
N ARG A 131 -12.59 3.96 22.78
CA ARG A 131 -13.26 3.92 21.47
C ARG A 131 -13.66 2.50 21.11
N ALA A 132 -14.88 2.33 20.60
CA ALA A 132 -15.32 1.10 19.96
C ALA A 132 -14.84 1.08 18.50
N LEU A 133 -14.33 -0.06 18.04
CA LEU A 133 -13.85 -0.23 16.66
C LEU A 133 -14.78 -1.18 15.89
N PRO A 134 -15.01 -0.91 14.59
CA PRO A 134 -15.83 -1.76 13.74
C PRO A 134 -15.21 -3.16 13.59
N PRO A 135 -16.03 -4.18 13.24
CA PRO A 135 -15.53 -5.51 12.94
C PRO A 135 -14.62 -5.49 11.70
N ASP A 136 -13.54 -6.27 11.77
CA ASP A 136 -12.58 -6.44 10.68
C ASP A 136 -12.58 -7.92 10.23
N ALA A 137 -12.80 -8.14 8.93
CA ALA A 137 -12.91 -9.47 8.34
C ALA A 137 -11.53 -10.17 8.22
N GLU A 138 -10.42 -9.44 8.38
CA GLU A 138 -9.05 -9.94 8.20
C GLU A 138 -8.44 -10.62 9.45
N GLY A 139 -9.23 -10.84 10.51
CA GLY A 139 -8.82 -11.66 11.67
C GLY A 139 -8.68 -10.87 12.99
N VAL A 140 -7.89 -11.38 13.93
CA VAL A 140 -7.63 -10.72 15.23
C VAL A 140 -6.34 -9.91 15.15
N SER A 141 -6.43 -8.60 15.38
CA SER A 141 -5.28 -7.68 15.41
C SER A 141 -5.15 -7.03 16.79
N THR A 142 -3.92 -6.97 17.34
CA THR A 142 -3.62 -6.33 18.62
C THR A 142 -2.45 -5.38 18.50
N LEU A 143 -2.58 -4.16 19.03
CA LEU A 143 -1.54 -3.15 19.08
C LEU A 143 -1.42 -2.61 20.51
N LYS A 144 -0.23 -2.69 21.09
CA LYS A 144 0.13 -2.03 22.35
C LYS A 144 1.38 -1.20 22.11
N LYS A 145 1.23 0.11 21.97
CA LYS A 145 2.34 0.99 21.62
C LYS A 145 2.21 2.32 22.35
N CYS A 146 3.32 2.81 22.89
CA CYS A 146 3.40 4.16 23.44
C CYS A 146 4.25 5.05 22.53
N PHE A 147 3.83 6.29 22.42
CA PHE A 147 4.42 7.36 21.64
C PHE A 147 4.87 8.46 22.61
N ARG A 148 6.11 8.91 22.48
CA ARG A 148 6.67 9.98 23.31
C ARG A 148 6.64 11.28 22.51
N TYR A 149 6.10 12.31 23.11
CA TYR A 149 6.19 13.69 22.67
C TYR A 149 6.95 14.47 23.75
N THR A 150 7.37 15.69 23.42
CA THR A 150 8.08 16.55 24.37
C THR A 150 7.23 16.84 25.61
N ASN A 151 5.95 17.16 25.42
CA ASN A 151 5.01 17.55 26.48
C ASN A 151 3.93 16.49 26.78
N ALA A 152 4.02 15.29 26.18
CA ALA A 152 3.04 14.25 26.42
C ALA A 152 3.57 12.83 26.15
N ARG A 153 2.89 11.83 26.71
CA ARG A 153 3.05 10.41 26.35
C ARG A 153 1.69 9.82 26.02
N LYS A 154 1.54 9.30 24.81
CA LYS A 154 0.31 8.66 24.31
C LYS A 154 0.50 7.17 24.23
N CYS A 155 -0.21 6.40 25.02
CA CYS A 155 -0.19 4.94 25.00
C CYS A 155 -1.50 4.38 24.43
N VAL A 156 -1.40 3.68 23.30
CA VAL A 156 -2.52 3.08 22.60
C VAL A 156 -2.53 1.58 22.86
N ASN A 157 -3.68 1.08 23.34
CA ASN A 157 -3.97 -0.33 23.49
C ASN A 157 -5.22 -0.66 22.67
N ARG A 158 -5.02 -1.29 21.51
CA ARG A 158 -6.04 -1.62 20.54
C ARG A 158 -6.14 -3.13 20.37
N ARG A 159 -7.38 -3.63 20.35
CA ARG A 159 -7.69 -5.01 20.00
C ARG A 159 -8.89 -5.05 19.07
N ILE A 160 -8.70 -5.58 17.87
CA ILE A 160 -9.74 -5.79 16.86
C ILE A 160 -10.01 -7.29 16.72
N THR A 161 -11.28 -7.66 16.63
CA THR A 161 -11.73 -9.03 16.35
C THR A 161 -12.79 -9.01 15.24
N PRO A 162 -13.13 -10.15 14.63
CA PRO A 162 -14.21 -10.23 13.65
C PRO A 162 -15.59 -9.80 14.18
N ALA A 163 -15.77 -9.73 15.50
CA ALA A 163 -17.00 -9.26 16.15
C ALA A 163 -16.95 -7.78 16.55
N GLY A 164 -15.90 -7.05 16.18
CA GLY A 164 -15.63 -5.68 16.63
C GLY A 164 -14.44 -5.60 17.57
N GLY A 165 -14.00 -4.38 17.86
CA GLY A 165 -12.82 -4.12 18.68
C GLY A 165 -13.02 -3.03 19.73
N ARG A 166 -12.00 -2.86 20.57
CA ARG A 166 -11.87 -1.73 21.49
C ARG A 166 -10.48 -1.14 21.39
N GLU A 167 -10.41 0.16 21.51
CA GLU A 167 -9.19 0.93 21.65
C GLU A 167 -9.27 1.76 22.92
N THR A 168 -8.23 1.68 23.74
CA THR A 168 -8.02 2.55 24.89
C THR A 168 -6.75 3.35 24.64
N ILE A 169 -6.87 4.66 24.62
CA ILE A 169 -5.75 5.60 24.53
C ILE A 169 -5.59 6.23 25.92
N ARG A 170 -4.41 6.07 26.53
CA ARG A 170 -4.01 6.81 27.73
C ARG A 170 -3.01 7.87 27.36
N LEU A 171 -3.34 9.11 27.64
CA LEU A 171 -2.50 10.26 27.38
C LEU A 171 -2.08 10.87 28.71
N TYR A 172 -0.78 10.95 28.93
CA TYR A 172 -0.17 11.68 30.04
C TYR A 172 0.27 13.02 29.46
N GLU A 173 -0.28 14.12 29.97
CA GLU A 173 -0.07 15.48 29.49
C GLU A 173 -0.01 16.46 30.67
N CYS A 174 0.43 17.70 30.45
CA CYS A 174 0.38 18.69 31.51
C CYS A 174 -1.07 19.09 31.84
N CYS A 175 -1.33 19.26 33.13
CA CYS A 175 -2.59 19.84 33.58
C CYS A 175 -2.76 21.27 33.07
N GLN A 176 -4.01 21.72 32.95
CA GLN A 176 -4.33 23.05 32.44
C GLN A 176 -3.58 24.14 33.22
N GLY A 177 -2.91 25.03 32.48
CA GLY A 177 -2.12 26.13 33.05
C GLY A 177 -0.63 25.81 33.24
N TYR A 178 -0.23 24.55 33.05
CA TYR A 178 1.16 24.12 33.18
C TYR A 178 1.74 23.64 31.84
N THR A 179 3.05 23.75 31.71
CA THR A 179 3.83 23.32 30.55
C THR A 179 5.15 22.71 31.00
N THR A 180 5.91 22.17 30.04
CA THR A 180 7.17 21.47 30.31
C THR A 180 8.10 21.52 29.11
N LYS A 181 9.40 21.36 29.38
CA LYS A 181 10.41 21.12 28.34
C LYS A 181 10.56 19.64 28.02
N ASP A 182 10.32 18.76 28.99
CA ASP A 182 10.21 17.31 28.78
C ASP A 182 9.38 16.70 29.90
N ILE A 183 8.20 16.18 29.59
CA ILE A 183 7.29 15.62 30.60
C ILE A 183 7.90 14.41 31.32
N MET A 184 8.81 13.67 30.67
CA MET A 184 9.44 12.48 31.22
C MET A 184 10.57 12.82 32.18
N GLU A 185 11.25 13.95 31.98
CA GLU A 185 12.40 14.38 32.80
C GLU A 185 11.98 15.36 33.91
N ASP A 186 11.12 16.32 33.58
CA ASP A 186 10.83 17.47 34.44
C ASP A 186 9.45 17.41 35.13
N GLY A 187 8.52 16.59 34.65
CA GLY A 187 7.09 16.76 34.95
C GLY A 187 6.58 18.08 34.37
N CYS A 188 5.51 18.66 34.92
CA CYS A 188 4.90 19.90 34.40
C CYS A 188 5.03 21.06 35.38
N ARG A 189 6.24 21.64 35.46
CA ARG A 189 6.60 22.65 36.47
C ARG A 189 6.56 24.10 35.99
N LEU A 190 6.40 24.32 34.69
CA LEU A 190 6.42 25.68 34.12
C LEU A 190 4.99 26.20 34.03
N GLU A 191 4.75 27.45 34.44
CA GLU A 191 3.46 28.09 34.20
C GLU A 191 3.32 28.48 32.71
N ARG A 192 2.10 28.37 32.19
CA ARG A 192 1.77 28.74 30.81
C ARG A 192 1.90 30.26 30.61
N SER A 193 2.27 30.68 29.40
CA SER A 193 2.26 32.09 29.04
C SER A 193 0.84 32.65 29.06
N ASN A 194 0.69 33.88 29.55
CA ASN A 194 -0.56 34.65 29.49
C ASN A 194 -0.78 35.33 28.13
N ASP A 195 0.17 35.23 27.20
CA ASP A 195 0.06 35.82 25.88
C ASP A 195 -1.12 35.23 25.11
N SER A 196 -1.86 36.08 24.38
CA SER A 196 -2.89 35.61 23.45
C SER A 196 -2.27 34.91 22.25
N THR A 197 -2.97 33.94 21.64
CA THR A 197 -2.50 33.34 20.37
C THR A 197 -2.32 34.40 19.28
N LEU A 198 -3.12 35.46 19.31
CA LEU A 198 -3.01 36.60 18.41
C LEU A 198 -1.68 37.35 18.58
N SER A 199 -1.22 37.56 19.81
CA SER A 199 0.08 38.19 20.08
C SER A 199 1.24 37.27 19.71
N LEU A 200 1.09 35.96 19.86
CA LEU A 200 2.09 34.97 19.44
C LEU A 200 2.25 34.91 17.91
N LEU A 201 1.18 35.12 17.14
CA LEU A 201 1.26 35.20 15.67
C LEU A 201 1.89 36.50 15.16
N ASN A 202 1.92 37.54 15.98
CA ASN A 202 2.40 38.88 15.61
C ASN A 202 3.83 39.17 16.12
N SER A 203 4.50 38.21 16.76
CA SER A 203 5.85 38.38 17.29
C SER A 203 6.92 38.15 16.22
N ASP A 204 6.94 38.99 15.18
CA ASP A 204 8.15 39.20 14.39
C ASP A 204 9.07 40.17 15.15
N SER A 205 10.38 40.04 14.94
CA SER A 205 11.45 40.83 15.61
C SER A 205 11.35 42.36 15.45
N GLU A 206 10.39 42.89 14.66
CA GLU A 206 10.16 44.32 14.46
C GLU A 206 8.69 44.76 14.70
N GLY A 207 7.80 43.87 15.15
CA GLY A 207 6.45 44.26 15.60
C GLY A 207 5.54 44.95 14.57
N GLN A 208 5.78 44.77 13.25
CA GLN A 208 4.86 45.23 12.21
C GLN A 208 4.02 44.09 11.66
N VAL A 209 2.70 44.17 11.87
CA VAL A 209 1.71 43.31 11.22
C VAL A 209 1.62 43.69 9.75
N THR A 210 2.17 42.89 8.85
CA THR A 210 1.77 43.00 7.45
C THR A 210 0.42 42.29 7.29
N ALA A 211 -0.59 42.99 6.75
CA ALA A 211 -1.93 42.46 6.51
C ALA A 211 -1.96 41.17 5.63
N ILE A 212 -0.81 40.82 5.02
CA ILE A 212 -0.57 39.64 4.21
C ILE A 212 -0.47 38.36 5.07
N SER A 213 -0.07 38.46 6.34
CA SER A 213 0.04 37.31 7.28
C SER A 213 -1.33 36.80 7.77
N TYR A 214 -2.32 37.67 7.97
CA TYR A 214 -3.65 37.28 8.44
C TYR A 214 -4.51 36.56 7.40
N GLN A 215 -4.42 36.94 6.12
CA GLN A 215 -5.27 36.32 5.11
C GLN A 215 -4.88 34.88 4.81
N ASN A 216 -3.59 34.54 4.92
CA ASN A 216 -3.11 33.18 4.70
C ASN A 216 -3.28 32.27 5.92
N THR A 217 -3.20 32.82 7.15
CA THR A 217 -3.34 32.03 8.38
C THR A 217 -4.73 31.43 8.58
N VAL A 218 -5.77 32.04 8.02
CA VAL A 218 -7.15 31.51 8.08
C VAL A 218 -7.25 30.14 7.41
N PHE A 219 -6.53 29.94 6.30
CA PHE A 219 -6.52 28.66 5.58
C PHE A 219 -5.87 27.52 6.37
N TYR A 220 -5.05 27.82 7.37
CA TYR A 220 -4.38 26.84 8.24
C TYR A 220 -4.98 26.75 9.64
N THR A 221 -6.04 27.51 9.93
CA THR A 221 -6.63 27.54 11.26
C THR A 221 -7.55 26.34 11.45
N LEU A 222 -7.27 25.50 12.46
CA LEU A 222 -8.11 24.37 12.84
C LEU A 222 -9.25 24.79 13.79
N PRO A 223 -10.40 24.09 13.77
CA PRO A 223 -11.44 24.27 14.78
C PRO A 223 -11.03 23.63 16.12
N GLY A 224 -11.26 24.37 17.21
CA GLY A 224 -10.94 23.92 18.57
C GLY A 224 -9.46 24.03 18.93
N ILE A 225 -9.13 23.58 20.15
CA ILE A 225 -7.75 23.43 20.63
C ILE A 225 -7.32 22.00 20.27
N GLN A 226 -6.23 21.86 19.52
CA GLN A 226 -5.72 20.56 19.10
C GLN A 226 -4.23 20.50 19.37
N HIS A 227 -3.78 19.51 20.12
CA HIS A 227 -2.36 19.27 20.32
C HIS A 227 -1.82 18.28 19.28
N ILE A 228 -0.51 18.31 19.03
CA ILE A 228 0.14 17.38 18.10
C ILE A 228 -0.09 15.91 18.45
N PHE A 229 -0.26 15.59 19.74
CA PHE A 229 -0.50 14.24 20.23
C PHE A 229 -1.98 13.80 20.13
N ASP A 230 -2.90 14.72 19.87
CA ASP A 230 -4.30 14.37 19.60
C ASP A 230 -4.46 13.80 18.18
N TRP A 231 -3.59 14.21 17.26
CA TRP A 231 -3.62 13.75 15.87
C TRP A 231 -3.14 12.31 15.69
N GLU A 232 -3.50 11.74 14.55
CA GLU A 232 -3.11 10.40 14.11
C GLU A 232 -2.29 10.48 12.82
N ASP A 233 -1.36 9.54 12.66
CA ASP A 233 -0.60 9.38 11.43
C ASP A 233 -1.54 9.05 10.26
N GLY A 234 -1.43 9.81 9.17
CA GLY A 234 -2.30 9.70 8.00
C GLY A 234 -3.65 10.40 8.12
N GLN A 235 -3.89 11.17 9.18
CA GLN A 235 -5.12 11.91 9.38
C GLN A 235 -5.20 13.13 8.45
N ASN A 236 -6.37 13.37 7.85
CA ASN A 236 -6.71 14.63 7.21
C ASN A 236 -7.47 15.52 8.21
N LEU A 237 -6.88 16.67 8.56
CA LEU A 237 -7.51 17.69 9.40
C LEU A 237 -8.25 18.69 8.52
N THR A 238 -9.49 19.04 8.89
CA THR A 238 -10.25 20.07 8.18
C THR A 238 -10.07 21.43 8.86
N THR A 239 -9.62 22.41 8.10
CA THR A 239 -9.44 23.80 8.56
C THR A 239 -10.79 24.54 8.58
N LYS A 240 -10.83 25.72 9.18
CA LYS A 240 -12.06 26.54 9.26
C LYS A 240 -12.60 26.97 7.89
N THR A 241 -11.75 27.02 6.87
CA THR A 241 -12.12 27.31 5.49
C THR A 241 -12.60 26.07 4.72
N GLY A 242 -12.44 24.88 5.31
CA GLY A 242 -12.76 23.60 4.69
C GLY A 242 -11.58 22.95 3.98
N ASP A 243 -10.38 23.55 3.98
CA ASP A 243 -9.17 22.94 3.44
C ASP A 243 -8.73 21.75 4.27
N THR A 244 -7.93 20.89 3.66
CA THR A 244 -7.37 19.70 4.32
C THR A 244 -5.89 19.88 4.61
N ILE A 245 -5.49 19.50 5.81
CA ILE A 245 -4.10 19.38 6.23
C ILE A 245 -3.83 17.91 6.51
N TYR A 246 -2.91 17.32 5.74
CA TYR A 246 -2.42 15.97 5.93
C TYR A 246 -1.44 15.92 7.10
N VAL A 247 -1.68 15.03 8.05
CA VAL A 247 -0.80 14.77 9.19
C VAL A 247 0.03 13.53 8.93
N SER A 248 1.34 13.65 9.13
CA SER A 248 2.21 12.48 9.25
C SER A 248 3.05 12.53 10.52
N GLN A 249 3.27 11.37 11.13
CA GLN A 249 3.95 11.22 12.41
C GLN A 249 5.01 10.12 12.36
N LEU A 250 6.25 10.51 12.65
CA LEU A 250 7.40 9.61 12.58
C LEU A 250 8.19 9.56 13.88
N PRO A 251 8.63 8.36 14.32
CA PRO A 251 9.60 8.27 15.39
C PRO A 251 10.96 8.78 14.91
N THR A 252 11.55 9.65 15.70
CA THR A 252 12.93 10.11 15.54
C THR A 252 13.90 9.17 16.26
N SER A 253 15.21 9.35 16.03
CA SER A 253 16.25 8.51 16.63
C SER A 253 16.28 8.55 18.17
N ASN A 254 15.82 9.64 18.79
CA ASN A 254 15.73 9.76 20.25
C ASN A 254 14.39 9.22 20.82
N GLY A 255 13.52 8.67 19.97
CA GLY A 255 12.23 8.09 20.33
C GLY A 255 11.08 9.08 20.45
N LEU A 256 11.31 10.38 20.23
CA LEU A 256 10.24 11.38 20.12
C LEU A 256 9.51 11.23 18.78
N ILE A 257 8.21 11.52 18.77
CA ILE A 257 7.42 11.62 17.54
C ILE A 257 7.59 13.02 16.95
N GLU A 258 8.16 13.07 15.75
CA GLU A 258 8.13 14.24 14.88
C GLU A 258 6.78 14.26 14.15
N THR A 259 6.08 15.38 14.24
CA THR A 259 4.81 15.60 13.54
C THR A 259 5.03 16.53 12.37
N ARG A 260 4.43 16.21 11.22
CA ARG A 260 4.49 17.01 10.00
C ARG A 260 3.07 17.32 9.53
N LEU A 261 2.90 18.52 9.01
CA LEU A 261 1.66 19.00 8.39
C LEU A 261 1.95 19.29 6.92
N ASN A 262 1.25 18.62 6.01
CA ASN A 262 1.54 18.62 4.58
C ASN A 262 3.04 18.40 4.30
N CYS A 263 3.63 17.39 4.93
CA CYS A 263 5.06 17.05 4.87
C CYS A 263 6.04 18.06 5.48
N VAL A 264 5.56 19.17 6.04
CA VAL A 264 6.38 20.18 6.72
C VAL A 264 6.48 19.89 8.23
N PRO A 265 7.68 19.77 8.81
CA PRO A 265 7.88 19.61 10.25
C PRO A 265 7.23 20.71 11.08
N VAL A 266 6.52 20.31 12.14
CA VAL A 266 6.19 21.18 13.26
C VAL A 266 7.43 21.30 14.14
N VAL A 267 7.99 22.51 14.24
CA VAL A 267 9.22 22.78 15.00
C VAL A 267 8.94 23.18 16.44
N ASN A 268 7.79 23.81 16.68
CA ASN A 268 7.41 24.26 18.02
C ASN A 268 5.89 24.28 18.17
N SER A 269 5.41 24.22 19.41
CA SER A 269 3.99 24.33 19.73
C SER A 269 3.85 25.19 20.97
N ILE A 270 3.34 26.41 20.78
CA ILE A 270 3.25 27.42 21.82
C ILE A 270 1.79 27.56 22.23
N GLU A 271 1.53 27.29 23.50
CA GLU A 271 0.21 27.42 24.07
C GLU A 271 -0.05 28.87 24.52
N GLY A 272 -1.07 29.51 23.93
CA GLY A 272 -1.49 30.88 24.26
C GLY A 272 -2.94 30.94 24.73
N THR A 273 -3.38 32.10 25.21
CA THR A 273 -4.78 32.29 25.58
C THR A 273 -5.68 32.11 24.34
N GLY A 274 -6.63 31.18 24.41
CA GLY A 274 -7.58 30.89 23.32
C GLY A 274 -7.14 29.85 22.29
N GLY A 275 -5.95 29.25 22.41
CA GLY A 275 -5.52 28.18 21.49
C GLY A 275 -4.04 27.81 21.56
N ILE A 276 -3.55 27.20 20.49
CA ILE A 276 -2.16 26.77 20.33
C ILE A 276 -1.68 27.25 18.97
N VAL A 277 -0.46 27.78 18.93
CA VAL A 277 0.24 28.12 17.69
C VAL A 277 1.27 27.04 17.43
N HIS A 278 1.11 26.32 16.31
CA HIS A 278 2.11 25.37 15.83
C HIS A 278 3.01 26.07 14.83
N GLU A 279 4.28 26.21 15.18
CA GLU A 279 5.30 26.75 14.28
C GLU A 279 5.78 25.61 13.37
N VAL A 280 5.83 25.88 12.07
CA VAL A 280 6.29 24.94 11.04
C VAL A 280 7.59 25.44 10.40
N SER A 281 8.46 24.54 9.97
CA SER A 281 9.79 24.92 9.45
C SER A 281 9.75 25.66 8.11
N ASP A 282 8.71 25.43 7.31
CA ASP A 282 8.58 25.95 5.96
C ASP A 282 7.12 26.38 5.68
N PRO A 283 6.89 27.31 4.74
CA PRO A 283 5.55 27.62 4.30
C PRO A 283 4.86 26.38 3.74
N MET A 284 3.72 26.00 4.33
CA MET A 284 2.91 24.90 3.81
C MET A 284 2.29 25.31 2.47
N ILE A 285 2.63 24.64 1.38
CA ILE A 285 1.95 24.89 0.10
C ILE A 285 0.50 24.39 0.25
N HIS A 286 -0.47 25.27 0.00
CA HIS A 286 -1.88 24.89 -0.01
C HIS A 286 -2.09 23.87 -1.12
N SER A 287 -2.40 22.63 -0.75
CA SER A 287 -3.00 21.67 -1.66
C SER A 287 -4.43 22.14 -1.90
N ALA A 288 -4.62 23.00 -2.89
CA ALA A 288 -5.92 23.58 -3.25
C ALA A 288 -6.90 22.47 -3.59
N HIS A 289 -7.60 21.91 -2.62
CA HIS A 289 -8.67 20.91 -2.72
C HIS A 289 -8.55 19.91 -3.89
N ARG A 290 -7.36 19.37 -4.14
CA ARG A 290 -7.08 18.55 -5.32
C ARG A 290 -6.62 17.18 -4.87
N ASN A 291 -7.23 16.17 -5.47
CA ASN A 291 -6.70 14.82 -5.46
C ASN A 291 -5.47 14.71 -6.39
N LEU A 292 -4.76 13.59 -6.28
CA LEU A 292 -3.56 13.28 -7.05
C LEU A 292 -3.83 13.31 -8.56
N MET A 293 -4.99 12.82 -9.00
CA MET A 293 -5.35 12.80 -10.42
C MET A 293 -5.54 14.22 -10.99
N ASP A 294 -6.08 15.14 -10.21
CA ASP A 294 -6.23 16.55 -10.58
C ASP A 294 -4.88 17.26 -10.66
N ILE A 295 -3.96 16.98 -9.74
CA ILE A 295 -2.58 17.50 -9.79
C ILE A 295 -1.91 17.03 -11.10
N ILE A 296 -1.95 15.71 -11.36
CA ILE A 296 -1.39 15.11 -12.58
C ILE A 296 -2.04 15.70 -13.85
N SER A 297 -3.35 15.91 -13.83
CA SER A 297 -4.09 16.38 -15.01
C SER A 297 -3.83 17.85 -15.36
N ARG A 298 -3.50 18.68 -14.38
CA ARG A 298 -3.33 20.13 -14.57
C ARG A 298 -1.88 20.54 -14.82
N ASP A 299 -0.92 19.76 -14.37
CA ASP A 299 0.49 20.02 -14.63
C ASP A 299 0.87 19.44 -16.00
N SER A 300 1.24 20.32 -16.93
CA SER A 300 1.60 19.96 -18.30
C SER A 300 2.84 19.06 -18.39
N ARG A 301 3.65 18.96 -17.32
CA ARG A 301 4.81 18.06 -17.25
C ARG A 301 4.42 16.59 -17.17
N PHE A 302 3.17 16.24 -16.82
CA PHE A 302 2.76 14.85 -16.59
C PHE A 302 1.81 14.29 -17.67
N THR A 303 1.70 14.93 -18.84
CA THR A 303 0.76 14.48 -19.88
C THR A 303 1.03 13.06 -20.37
N ILE A 304 2.31 12.67 -20.52
CA ILE A 304 2.69 11.31 -20.92
C ILE A 304 2.43 10.32 -19.78
N TYR A 305 2.85 10.65 -18.55
CA TYR A 305 2.58 9.83 -17.37
C TYR A 305 1.07 9.53 -17.22
N LYS A 306 0.24 10.56 -17.35
CA LYS A 306 -1.23 10.45 -17.35
C LYS A 306 -1.75 9.46 -18.38
N SER A 307 -1.24 9.49 -19.61
CA SER A 307 -1.69 8.59 -20.69
C SER A 307 -1.41 7.11 -20.41
N LEU A 308 -0.43 6.84 -19.54
CA LEU A 308 -0.01 5.49 -19.19
C LEU A 308 -0.81 4.90 -18.03
N LEU A 309 -1.46 5.74 -17.22
CA LEU A 309 -2.40 5.28 -16.19
C LEU A 309 -3.58 4.53 -16.84
N ASP A 310 -3.84 3.31 -16.37
CA ASP A 310 -5.06 2.59 -16.74
C ASP A 310 -6.30 3.24 -16.08
N GLU A 311 -7.49 2.91 -16.57
CA GLU A 311 -8.75 3.48 -16.07
C GLU A 311 -8.94 3.21 -14.57
N SER A 312 -8.59 2.00 -14.11
CA SER A 312 -8.71 1.62 -12.69
C SER A 312 -7.80 2.44 -11.78
N LEU A 313 -6.61 2.81 -12.25
CA LEU A 313 -5.69 3.68 -11.54
C LEU A 313 -6.18 5.13 -11.56
N GLN A 314 -6.70 5.62 -12.69
CA GLN A 314 -7.27 6.97 -12.75
C GLN A 314 -8.43 7.13 -11.76
N ASP A 315 -9.32 6.14 -11.68
CA ASP A 315 -10.43 6.12 -10.72
C ASP A 315 -9.90 6.07 -9.28
N ALA A 316 -8.92 5.20 -8.99
CA ALA A 316 -8.33 5.08 -7.67
C ALA A 316 -7.64 6.36 -7.21
N LEU A 317 -6.93 7.05 -8.11
CA LEU A 317 -6.22 8.29 -7.82
C LEU A 317 -7.13 9.53 -7.77
N SER A 318 -8.38 9.41 -8.24
CA SER A 318 -9.42 10.44 -8.12
C SER A 318 -10.25 10.29 -6.84
N ASP A 319 -10.22 9.11 -6.22
CA ASP A 319 -10.97 8.79 -5.01
C ASP A 319 -10.31 9.41 -3.76
N SER A 320 -10.94 10.45 -3.21
CA SER A 320 -10.43 11.15 -2.02
C SER A 320 -10.47 10.31 -0.73
N SER A 321 -11.12 9.14 -0.74
CA SER A 321 -11.14 8.24 0.43
C SER A 321 -9.90 7.35 0.54
N LYS A 322 -9.08 7.28 -0.52
CA LYS A 322 -7.89 6.43 -0.59
C LYS A 322 -6.62 7.26 -0.53
N LEU A 323 -5.63 6.79 0.22
CA LEU A 323 -4.32 7.44 0.30
C LEU A 323 -3.29 6.71 -0.57
N PHE A 324 -2.58 7.47 -1.41
CA PHE A 324 -1.50 6.94 -2.25
C PHE A 324 -0.23 7.81 -2.20
N THR A 325 0.90 7.21 -2.56
CA THR A 325 2.11 7.95 -2.90
C THR A 325 2.53 7.60 -4.31
N ILE A 326 2.71 8.61 -5.16
CA ILE A 326 3.01 8.43 -6.57
C ILE A 326 4.42 8.94 -6.86
N PHE A 327 5.21 8.14 -7.56
CA PHE A 327 6.45 8.57 -8.19
C PHE A 327 6.21 8.81 -9.68
N ALA A 328 5.90 10.06 -10.03
CA ALA A 328 5.57 10.47 -11.40
C ALA A 328 6.81 10.98 -12.12
N PHE A 329 7.07 10.49 -13.34
CA PHE A 329 8.12 11.06 -14.20
C PHE A 329 7.54 12.18 -15.06
N THR A 330 8.38 13.14 -15.45
CA THR A 330 7.97 14.22 -16.34
C THR A 330 8.08 13.82 -17.82
N ASN A 331 7.47 14.61 -18.69
CA ASN A 331 7.63 14.47 -20.14
C ASN A 331 9.10 14.55 -20.56
N GLU A 332 9.89 15.41 -19.91
CA GLU A 332 11.33 15.53 -20.18
C GLU A 332 12.08 14.22 -19.84
N ALA A 333 11.74 13.56 -18.74
CA ALA A 333 12.29 12.25 -18.38
C ALA A 333 11.96 11.18 -19.43
N PHE A 334 10.74 11.21 -19.99
CA PHE A 334 10.36 10.34 -21.10
C PHE A 334 11.12 10.67 -22.39
N GLU A 335 11.37 11.94 -22.67
CA GLU A 335 12.05 12.38 -23.88
C GLU A 335 13.53 11.96 -23.97
N VAL A 336 14.17 11.60 -22.87
CA VAL A 336 15.55 11.07 -22.84
C VAL A 336 15.64 9.66 -23.44
N LEU A 337 14.54 8.89 -23.45
CA LEU A 337 14.53 7.51 -23.91
C LEU A 337 14.76 7.35 -25.42
N SER A 338 15.25 6.18 -25.84
CA SER A 338 15.41 5.85 -27.26
C SER A 338 14.04 5.76 -27.95
N LYS A 339 14.01 5.98 -29.27
CA LYS A 339 12.76 5.94 -30.07
C LYS A 339 12.01 4.62 -29.93
N ASP A 340 12.74 3.50 -29.91
CA ASP A 340 12.16 2.16 -29.80
C ASP A 340 11.49 1.96 -28.44
N ILE A 341 12.15 2.38 -27.36
CA ILE A 341 11.60 2.31 -26.00
C ILE A 341 10.38 3.22 -25.87
N LYS A 342 10.43 4.44 -26.41
CA LYS A 342 9.29 5.36 -26.40
C LYS A 342 8.08 4.75 -27.10
N SER A 343 8.29 4.19 -28.30
CA SER A 343 7.22 3.52 -29.05
C SER A 343 6.60 2.39 -28.23
N GLN A 344 7.44 1.57 -27.61
CA GLN A 344 6.98 0.46 -26.78
C GLN A 344 6.16 0.91 -25.56
N ILE A 345 6.62 1.96 -24.86
CA ILE A 345 5.90 2.49 -23.69
C ILE A 345 4.56 3.08 -24.13
N MET A 346 4.53 3.85 -25.22
CA MET A 346 3.29 4.48 -25.73
C MET A 346 2.29 3.47 -26.26
N SER A 347 2.75 2.36 -26.86
CA SER A 347 1.88 1.25 -27.25
C SER A 347 1.49 0.33 -26.09
N LYS A 348 1.98 0.61 -24.87
CA LYS A 348 1.81 -0.21 -23.66
C LYS A 348 2.27 -1.66 -23.86
N GLU A 349 3.26 -1.87 -24.74
CA GLU A 349 3.88 -3.16 -24.97
C GLU A 349 4.81 -3.57 -23.82
N GLY A 350 4.89 -4.87 -23.54
CA GLY A 350 5.59 -5.37 -22.37
C GLY A 350 4.76 -5.16 -21.10
N CYS A 351 5.43 -4.93 -19.97
CA CYS A 351 4.79 -4.88 -18.65
C CYS A 351 4.77 -3.44 -18.13
N VAL A 352 4.42 -2.48 -19.01
CA VAL A 352 4.41 -1.05 -18.70
C VAL A 352 3.38 -0.72 -17.61
N THR A 353 2.22 -1.38 -17.63
CA THR A 353 1.22 -1.22 -16.56
C THR A 353 1.79 -1.64 -15.20
N ASP A 354 2.58 -2.70 -15.15
CA ASP A 354 3.23 -3.16 -13.91
C ASP A 354 4.35 -2.20 -13.48
N LEU A 355 5.09 -1.61 -14.42
CA LEU A 355 6.04 -0.53 -14.13
C LEU A 355 5.33 0.66 -13.45
N ILE A 356 4.20 1.11 -13.99
CA ILE A 356 3.44 2.23 -13.43
C ILE A 356 2.87 1.87 -12.05
N LYS A 357 2.33 0.66 -11.88
CA LYS A 357 1.86 0.17 -10.58
C LYS A 357 3.00 0.02 -9.57
N GLY A 358 4.18 -0.39 -10.02
CA GLY A 358 5.40 -0.45 -9.21
C GLY A 358 5.90 0.91 -8.72
N LEU A 359 5.43 2.02 -9.32
CA LEU A 359 5.73 3.39 -8.92
C LEU A 359 4.68 4.03 -8.01
N ILE A 360 3.72 3.24 -7.51
CA ILE A 360 2.65 3.73 -6.63
C ILE A 360 2.65 2.92 -5.34
N LEU A 361 2.66 3.62 -4.21
CA LEU A 361 2.53 3.05 -2.87
C LEU A 361 1.15 3.34 -2.29
N ARG A 362 0.72 2.50 -1.35
CA ARG A 362 -0.45 2.80 -0.50
C ARG A 362 -0.02 3.68 0.67
N GLY A 363 -0.88 4.61 1.09
CA GLY A 363 -0.59 5.60 2.13
C GLY A 363 0.05 6.88 1.58
N GLY A 364 -0.04 7.97 2.34
CA GLY A 364 0.61 9.24 2.03
C GLY A 364 1.99 9.30 2.66
N HIS A 365 3.03 9.05 1.89
CA HIS A 365 4.40 9.00 2.39
C HIS A 365 5.14 10.26 1.96
N CYS A 366 5.46 11.10 2.93
CA CYS A 366 6.35 12.24 2.73
C CYS A 366 7.78 11.78 2.48
N SER A 367 8.62 12.65 1.93
CA SER A 367 9.96 12.30 1.47
C SER A 367 10.87 11.74 2.56
N ARG A 368 10.66 12.10 3.83
CA ARG A 368 11.41 11.56 4.98
C ARG A 368 10.94 10.18 5.44
N GLU A 369 9.72 9.79 5.07
CA GLU A 369 9.09 8.50 5.40
C GLU A 369 9.48 7.43 4.39
N LEU A 370 9.98 7.84 3.23
CA LEU A 370 10.33 6.96 2.13
C LEU A 370 11.44 5.98 2.53
N HIS A 371 11.10 4.70 2.54
CA HIS A 371 11.98 3.56 2.68
C HIS A 371 11.50 2.43 1.76
N THR A 372 12.32 1.42 1.51
CA THR A 372 11.92 0.27 0.68
C THR A 372 10.67 -0.37 1.26
N GLN A 373 9.61 -0.41 0.46
CA GLN A 373 8.29 -0.87 0.87
C GLN A 373 7.51 -1.44 -0.32
N ARG A 374 6.34 -2.05 -0.05
CA ARG A 374 5.57 -2.75 -1.08
C ARG A 374 4.73 -1.75 -1.92
N ALA A 375 4.90 -1.79 -3.24
CA ALA A 375 4.06 -1.04 -4.18
C ALA A 375 2.72 -1.75 -4.45
N ILE A 376 1.82 -1.09 -5.16
CA ILE A 376 0.47 -1.62 -5.44
C ILE A 376 0.48 -2.79 -6.42
N ASP A 377 1.56 -2.97 -7.20
CA ASP A 377 1.80 -4.18 -8.01
C ASP A 377 2.15 -5.41 -7.14
N GLY A 378 2.36 -5.20 -5.84
CA GLY A 378 2.71 -6.23 -4.88
C GLY A 378 4.22 -6.45 -4.74
N ASN A 379 5.08 -5.82 -5.55
CA ASN A 379 6.53 -5.98 -5.47
C ASN A 379 7.16 -5.00 -4.46
N GLN A 380 8.41 -5.26 -4.05
CA GLN A 380 9.16 -4.28 -3.27
C GLN A 380 9.65 -3.15 -4.19
N LEU A 381 9.26 -1.93 -3.85
CA LEU A 381 9.80 -0.73 -4.44
C LEU A 381 11.09 -0.36 -3.71
N ALA A 382 12.23 -0.56 -4.38
CA ALA A 382 13.53 -0.22 -3.83
C ALA A 382 13.68 1.30 -3.71
N ILE A 383 13.81 1.79 -2.47
CA ILE A 383 13.96 3.22 -2.18
C ILE A 383 15.20 3.41 -1.33
N THR A 384 16.10 4.26 -1.81
CA THR A 384 17.27 4.72 -1.04
C THR A 384 17.01 6.16 -0.62
N ASN A 385 16.92 6.39 0.68
CA ASN A 385 16.70 7.70 1.26
C ASN A 385 17.93 8.11 2.07
N SER A 386 18.67 9.09 1.55
CA SER A 386 19.82 9.68 2.22
C SER A 386 19.57 11.16 2.46
N MET A 387 20.35 11.78 3.35
CA MET A 387 20.16 13.20 3.70
C MET A 387 20.23 14.15 2.49
N THR A 388 20.97 13.78 1.44
CA THR A 388 21.20 14.63 0.26
C THR A 388 20.49 14.15 -1.00
N LYS A 389 20.08 12.88 -1.06
CA LYS A 389 19.51 12.26 -2.26
C LYS A 389 18.51 11.18 -1.90
N ILE A 390 17.36 11.20 -2.58
CA ILE A 390 16.37 10.13 -2.53
C ILE A 390 16.26 9.53 -3.93
N THR A 391 16.30 8.21 -4.02
CA THR A 391 16.13 7.48 -5.28
C THR A 391 15.11 6.36 -5.15
N VAL A 392 14.35 6.13 -6.22
CA VAL A 392 13.32 5.11 -6.36
C VAL A 392 13.67 4.25 -7.57
N MET A 393 13.95 2.96 -7.36
CA MET A 393 14.51 2.06 -8.38
C MET A 393 15.72 2.63 -9.13
N GLY A 394 16.53 3.45 -8.45
CA GLY A 394 17.70 4.12 -9.03
C GLY A 394 17.42 5.52 -9.60
N SER A 395 16.19 5.83 -10.01
CA SER A 395 15.77 7.16 -10.46
C SER A 395 15.76 8.16 -9.31
N LYS A 396 16.22 9.39 -9.52
CA LYS A 396 16.31 10.40 -8.45
C LYS A 396 14.98 11.17 -8.35
N ILE A 397 14.56 11.45 -7.12
CA ILE A 397 13.47 12.39 -6.87
C ILE A 397 14.00 13.82 -7.03
N VAL A 398 13.44 14.59 -7.96
CA VAL A 398 13.87 15.97 -8.28
C VAL A 398 12.99 17.03 -7.65
N ASP A 399 11.67 16.81 -7.65
CA ASP A 399 10.71 17.59 -6.88
C ASP A 399 9.94 16.64 -5.97
N LYS A 400 9.59 17.06 -4.75
CA LYS A 400 9.06 16.16 -3.73
C LYS A 400 7.98 16.83 -2.89
N ASP A 401 7.23 16.00 -2.17
CA ASP A 401 6.26 16.46 -1.17
C ASP A 401 5.12 17.31 -1.76
N PHE A 402 4.66 17.01 -2.99
CA PHE A 402 3.42 17.59 -3.51
C PHE A 402 2.23 16.92 -2.85
N VAL A 403 1.71 17.54 -1.80
CA VAL A 403 0.57 17.02 -1.05
C VAL A 403 -0.73 17.23 -1.82
N ALA A 404 -1.58 16.21 -1.80
CA ALA A 404 -2.92 16.16 -2.33
C ALA A 404 -3.89 15.73 -1.21
N GLU A 405 -5.20 15.89 -1.42
CA GLU A 405 -6.21 15.42 -0.46
C GLU A 405 -6.12 13.92 -0.18
N ASN A 406 -5.66 13.17 -1.17
CA ASN A 406 -5.68 11.72 -1.20
C ASN A 406 -4.28 11.13 -1.39
N GLY A 407 -3.24 11.89 -0.98
CA GLY A 407 -1.88 11.38 -0.92
C GLY A 407 -0.76 12.36 -1.23
N VAL A 408 0.39 11.84 -1.65
CA VAL A 408 1.59 12.64 -1.94
C VAL A 408 2.17 12.26 -3.30
N LEU A 409 2.55 13.25 -4.11
CA LEU A 409 3.26 13.06 -5.36
C LEU A 409 4.72 13.49 -5.22
N HIS A 410 5.62 12.65 -5.73
CA HIS A 410 7.04 12.92 -5.89
C HIS A 410 7.41 12.80 -7.36
N VAL A 411 8.24 13.70 -7.85
CA VAL A 411 8.67 13.75 -9.25
C VAL A 411 10.02 13.09 -9.40
N ILE A 412 10.14 12.16 -10.33
CA ILE A 412 11.40 11.48 -10.67
C ILE A 412 11.95 11.96 -12.02
N ASP A 413 13.28 12.03 -12.14
CA ASP A 413 13.97 12.50 -13.35
C ASP A 413 14.18 11.46 -14.44
N GLU A 414 14.02 10.18 -14.11
CA GLU A 414 14.22 9.07 -15.03
C GLU A 414 13.12 8.02 -14.87
N ILE A 415 12.70 7.41 -15.97
CA ILE A 415 11.80 6.26 -15.94
C ILE A 415 12.65 5.02 -15.56
N PRO A 416 12.37 4.34 -14.43
CA PRO A 416 13.16 3.19 -13.98
C PRO A 416 12.84 1.94 -14.79
N LEU A 417 13.11 2.00 -16.09
CA LEU A 417 12.85 0.95 -17.04
C LEU A 417 13.94 -0.11 -16.91
N ARG A 418 13.62 -1.16 -16.16
CA ARG A 418 14.42 -2.37 -16.04
C ARG A 418 14.02 -3.41 -17.08
N GLU A 419 14.90 -4.38 -17.30
CA GLU A 419 14.75 -5.40 -18.34
C GLU A 419 13.44 -6.21 -18.19
N GLU A 420 12.99 -6.45 -16.95
CA GLU A 420 11.75 -7.17 -16.67
C GLU A 420 10.48 -6.50 -17.22
N PHE A 421 10.52 -5.20 -17.49
CA PHE A 421 9.37 -4.47 -18.04
C PHE A 421 9.37 -4.45 -19.57
N LEU A 422 10.47 -4.83 -20.21
CA LEU A 422 10.61 -4.80 -21.66
C LEU A 422 9.80 -5.90 -22.35
N SER A 423 9.30 -5.59 -23.54
CA SER A 423 8.61 -6.54 -24.40
C SER A 423 9.57 -7.65 -24.82
N TRP A 424 9.19 -8.89 -24.56
CA TRP A 424 9.98 -10.05 -24.98
C TRP A 424 10.09 -10.13 -26.50
N LYS A 425 9.08 -9.68 -27.26
CA LYS A 425 9.12 -9.64 -28.73
C LYS A 425 10.16 -8.66 -29.25
N ASN A 426 10.15 -7.42 -28.74
CA ASN A 426 11.13 -6.40 -29.14
C ASN A 426 12.54 -6.81 -28.72
N THR A 427 12.69 -7.39 -27.54
CA THR A 427 13.97 -7.92 -27.06
C THR A 427 14.46 -9.05 -27.97
N LEU A 428 13.58 -10.00 -28.35
CA LEU A 428 13.93 -11.08 -29.26
C LEU A 428 14.37 -10.55 -30.63
N ARG A 429 13.63 -9.59 -31.20
CA ARG A 429 13.96 -8.93 -32.48
C ARG A 429 15.36 -8.32 -32.47
N LEU A 430 15.78 -7.70 -31.34
CA LEU A 430 17.10 -7.09 -31.21
C LEU A 430 18.25 -8.11 -31.19
N TYR A 431 18.02 -9.31 -30.65
CA TYR A 431 19.09 -10.31 -30.47
C TYR A 431 19.10 -11.42 -31.53
N ASN A 432 17.93 -11.77 -32.09
CA ASN A 432 17.79 -12.81 -33.10
C ASN A 432 16.56 -12.53 -33.98
N GLU A 433 16.77 -11.78 -35.06
CA GLU A 433 15.71 -11.36 -35.99
C GLU A 433 15.06 -12.55 -36.70
N ASP A 434 15.85 -13.53 -37.15
CA ASP A 434 15.34 -14.74 -37.82
C ASP A 434 14.38 -15.53 -36.92
N LEU A 435 14.75 -15.73 -35.65
CA LEU A 435 13.89 -16.39 -34.68
C LEU A 435 12.64 -15.55 -34.41
N PHE A 436 12.79 -14.23 -34.28
CA PHE A 436 11.66 -13.32 -34.11
C PHE A 436 10.65 -13.42 -35.27
N GLU A 437 11.09 -13.36 -36.53
CA GLU A 437 10.20 -13.39 -37.69
C GLU A 437 9.33 -14.64 -37.76
N ILE A 438 9.86 -15.79 -37.32
CA ILE A 438 9.13 -17.04 -37.28
C ILE A 438 8.14 -17.04 -36.11
N VAL A 439 8.59 -16.61 -34.94
CA VAL A 439 7.79 -16.63 -33.70
C VAL A 439 6.65 -15.61 -33.76
N ASP A 440 6.86 -14.45 -34.38
CA ASP A 440 5.85 -13.40 -34.52
C ASP A 440 4.69 -13.82 -35.44
N LYS A 441 4.94 -14.75 -36.38
CA LYS A 441 3.90 -15.34 -37.23
C LYS A 441 3.04 -16.40 -36.51
N LEU A 442 3.40 -16.80 -35.29
CA LEU A 442 2.61 -17.76 -34.52
C LEU A 442 1.39 -17.08 -33.89
N PRO A 443 0.21 -17.75 -33.87
CA PRO A 443 -0.96 -17.22 -33.18
C PRO A 443 -0.69 -17.14 -31.68
N GLU A 444 -1.13 -16.07 -31.02
CA GLU A 444 -0.90 -15.85 -29.58
C GLU A 444 -1.41 -17.00 -28.71
N ALA A 445 -2.51 -17.65 -29.09
CA ALA A 445 -3.05 -18.83 -28.41
C ALA A 445 -2.08 -20.03 -28.35
N ARG A 446 -1.04 -20.05 -29.20
CA ARG A 446 0.01 -21.08 -29.21
C ARG A 446 1.20 -20.72 -28.31
N LEU A 447 1.30 -19.47 -27.85
CA LEU A 447 2.39 -19.01 -26.99
C LEU A 447 2.01 -19.22 -25.51
N PRO A 448 2.72 -20.09 -24.78
CA PRO A 448 2.35 -20.45 -23.42
C PRO A 448 2.87 -19.41 -22.44
N MET A 449 2.17 -18.29 -22.26
CA MET A 449 2.60 -17.24 -21.33
C MET A 449 2.40 -17.69 -19.86
N PRO A 450 3.37 -17.47 -18.95
CA PRO A 450 4.72 -16.99 -19.21
C PRO A 450 5.58 -18.05 -19.89
N LEU A 451 6.53 -17.67 -20.75
CA LEU A 451 7.34 -18.59 -21.54
C LEU A 451 8.84 -18.42 -21.32
N THR A 452 9.63 -19.39 -21.76
CA THR A 452 11.09 -19.31 -21.83
C THR A 452 11.54 -19.40 -23.29
N ILE A 453 12.49 -18.55 -23.68
CA ILE A 453 13.10 -18.55 -25.02
C ILE A 453 14.60 -18.84 -24.90
N PHE A 454 15.06 -19.82 -25.66
CA PHE A 454 16.48 -20.11 -25.87
C PHE A 454 16.94 -19.37 -27.12
N ILE A 455 17.79 -18.36 -26.96
CA ILE A 455 18.21 -17.45 -28.03
C ILE A 455 19.64 -17.82 -28.43
N PRO A 456 19.83 -18.53 -29.56
CA PRO A 456 21.17 -18.80 -30.06
C PRO A 456 21.82 -17.51 -30.60
N GLU A 457 23.14 -17.42 -30.49
CA GLU A 457 23.93 -16.39 -31.15
C GLU A 457 23.69 -16.37 -32.68
N ASN A 458 23.55 -15.18 -33.26
CA ASN A 458 23.20 -14.98 -34.67
C ASN A 458 24.39 -15.17 -35.64
N ASN A 459 25.21 -16.20 -35.44
CA ASN A 459 26.40 -16.47 -36.25
C ASN A 459 26.34 -17.81 -36.99
N SER A 460 25.15 -18.41 -37.08
CA SER A 460 24.95 -19.70 -37.73
C SER A 460 24.77 -19.54 -39.23
N THR A 461 25.56 -20.25 -40.03
CA THR A 461 25.36 -20.41 -41.49
C THR A 461 24.14 -21.29 -41.83
N VAL A 462 23.27 -21.57 -40.87
CA VAL A 462 22.15 -22.51 -40.97
C VAL A 462 20.88 -21.69 -40.84
N GLU A 463 20.03 -21.75 -41.88
CA GLU A 463 18.73 -21.10 -41.85
C GLU A 463 17.84 -21.69 -40.74
N MET A 464 17.19 -20.81 -39.97
CA MET A 464 16.27 -21.20 -38.91
C MET A 464 14.97 -21.72 -39.54
N THR A 465 14.63 -22.99 -39.30
CA THR A 465 13.34 -23.55 -39.75
C THR A 465 12.23 -23.32 -38.72
N PRO A 466 10.95 -23.34 -39.11
CA PRO A 466 9.83 -23.23 -38.17
C PRO A 466 9.85 -24.29 -37.05
N GLU A 467 10.25 -25.53 -37.35
CA GLU A 467 10.38 -26.60 -36.35
C GLU A 467 11.53 -26.33 -35.37
N MET A 468 12.66 -25.81 -35.86
CA MET A 468 13.80 -25.41 -35.03
C MET A 468 13.41 -24.28 -34.09
N ALA A 469 12.69 -23.27 -34.58
CA ALA A 469 12.20 -22.14 -33.78
C ALA A 469 11.26 -22.58 -32.66
N LEU A 470 10.32 -23.50 -32.95
CA LEU A 470 9.42 -24.05 -31.92
C LEU A 470 10.18 -24.84 -30.84
N ASN A 471 11.33 -25.41 -31.16
CA ASN A 471 12.21 -26.07 -30.19
C ASN A 471 13.05 -25.08 -29.36
N GLN A 472 13.05 -23.79 -29.71
CA GLN A 472 13.66 -22.74 -28.89
C GLN A 472 12.71 -22.18 -27.82
N ILE A 473 11.44 -22.60 -27.77
CA ILE A 473 10.45 -22.07 -26.83
C ILE A 473 9.96 -23.17 -25.89
N ALA A 474 9.90 -22.85 -24.60
CA ALA A 474 9.35 -23.70 -23.56
C ALA A 474 8.26 -22.97 -22.74
N PRO A 475 7.25 -23.68 -22.20
CA PRO A 475 6.26 -23.10 -21.30
C PRO A 475 6.84 -22.84 -19.91
N GLY A 476 6.37 -21.77 -19.27
CA GLY A 476 6.79 -21.35 -17.93
C GLY A 476 8.14 -20.65 -17.89
N TYR A 477 8.50 -20.17 -16.70
CA TYR A 477 9.86 -19.70 -16.40
C TYR A 477 10.75 -20.89 -16.05
N VAL A 478 11.72 -21.19 -16.91
CA VAL A 478 12.66 -22.30 -16.72
C VAL A 478 13.93 -21.79 -16.05
N HIS A 479 13.97 -21.82 -14.73
CA HIS A 479 15.19 -21.48 -14.00
C HIS A 479 16.23 -22.61 -14.12
N LEU A 480 17.46 -22.25 -14.47
CA LEU A 480 18.54 -23.21 -14.61
C LEU A 480 19.04 -23.63 -13.22
N SER A 481 18.78 -24.88 -12.85
CA SER A 481 19.33 -25.50 -11.65
C SER A 481 20.06 -26.81 -11.99
N SER A 482 21.04 -27.17 -11.18
CA SER A 482 21.84 -28.39 -11.32
C SER A 482 21.05 -29.67 -10.99
N SER A 483 19.86 -29.55 -10.41
CA SER A 483 18.95 -30.66 -10.14
C SER A 483 18.06 -30.95 -11.36
N ARG A 484 18.56 -31.79 -12.29
CA ARG A 484 17.87 -32.45 -13.41
C ARG A 484 16.42 -32.01 -13.69
N ASN A 485 16.23 -31.08 -14.63
CA ASN A 485 14.93 -30.81 -15.23
C ASN A 485 14.93 -31.20 -16.72
N LYS A 486 13.98 -32.05 -17.09
CA LYS A 486 13.56 -32.29 -18.47
C LYS A 486 12.60 -31.17 -18.85
N ILE A 487 12.92 -30.42 -19.89
CA ILE A 487 12.10 -29.32 -20.41
C ILE A 487 11.43 -29.82 -21.69
N THR A 488 10.11 -29.66 -21.80
CA THR A 488 9.37 -29.95 -23.03
C THR A 488 9.19 -28.64 -23.81
N THR A 489 9.60 -28.62 -25.07
CA THR A 489 9.50 -27.44 -25.96
C THR A 489 8.16 -27.41 -26.69
N LEU A 490 7.82 -26.28 -27.32
CA LEU A 490 6.64 -26.16 -28.20
C LEU A 490 6.71 -27.05 -29.45
N GLY A 491 7.91 -27.45 -29.87
CA GLY A 491 8.12 -28.43 -30.92
C GLY A 491 8.00 -29.89 -30.44
N ASN A 492 7.49 -30.12 -29.22
CA ASN A 492 7.41 -31.44 -28.56
C ASN A 492 8.76 -32.15 -28.36
N SER A 493 9.88 -31.41 -28.41
CA SER A 493 11.19 -31.95 -28.09
C SER A 493 11.44 -31.90 -26.58
N SER A 494 12.33 -32.78 -26.11
CA SER A 494 12.77 -32.81 -24.71
C SER A 494 14.21 -32.32 -24.60
N LEU A 495 14.42 -31.20 -23.91
CA LEU A 495 15.74 -30.66 -23.58
C LEU A 495 16.10 -31.02 -22.13
N PHE A 496 17.39 -31.24 -21.87
CA PHE A 496 17.88 -31.57 -20.53
C PHE A 496 18.84 -30.51 -20.04
N ILE A 497 18.66 -30.05 -18.80
CA ILE A 497 19.63 -29.19 -18.13
C ILE A 497 20.73 -30.08 -17.54
N SER A 498 21.99 -29.77 -17.87
CA SER A 498 23.15 -30.47 -17.33
C SER A 498 24.22 -29.48 -16.88
N SER A 499 24.91 -29.83 -15.80
CA SER A 499 26.21 -29.22 -15.47
C SER A 499 27.29 -30.01 -16.23
N PRO A 500 28.33 -29.35 -16.77
CA PRO A 500 29.47 -30.06 -17.35
C PRO A 500 30.03 -31.03 -16.30
N PRO A 501 30.40 -32.26 -16.68
CA PRO A 501 31.05 -33.17 -15.75
C PRO A 501 32.32 -32.49 -15.23
N SER A 502 32.51 -32.46 -13.90
CA SER A 502 33.77 -32.01 -13.31
C SER A 502 34.90 -32.86 -13.88
N SER A 503 35.67 -32.32 -14.81
CA SER A 503 36.79 -33.06 -15.40
C SER A 503 37.79 -33.38 -14.27
N PRO A 504 38.19 -34.65 -14.06
CA PRO A 504 39.28 -34.96 -13.13
C PRO A 504 40.65 -34.43 -13.61
N PHE A 505 40.72 -33.89 -14.82
CA PHE A 505 41.92 -33.29 -15.42
C PHE A 505 41.69 -31.81 -15.73
N SER A 506 42.20 -30.93 -14.88
CA SER A 506 42.37 -29.51 -15.21
C SER A 506 43.61 -29.36 -16.11
N PHE A 507 43.41 -29.30 -17.42
CA PHE A 507 44.48 -28.87 -18.33
C PHE A 507 44.63 -27.35 -18.24
N ARG A 508 45.70 -26.90 -17.57
CA ARG A 508 46.11 -25.49 -17.53
C ARG A 508 46.77 -25.13 -18.85
N MET A 509 45.98 -24.78 -19.86
CA MET A 509 46.50 -24.02 -21.00
C MET A 509 46.51 -22.53 -20.65
N SER A 510 47.63 -21.89 -21.02
CA SER A 510 48.00 -20.51 -20.73
C SER A 510 46.84 -19.50 -20.78
N GLY A 511 46.67 -18.73 -19.71
CA GLY A 511 46.24 -17.33 -19.79
C GLY A 511 44.79 -16.95 -19.48
N THR A 512 43.81 -17.85 -19.50
CA THR A 512 42.41 -17.49 -19.17
C THR A 512 41.67 -18.67 -18.56
N LEU A 513 41.32 -18.56 -17.27
CA LEU A 513 40.38 -19.46 -16.60
C LEU A 513 39.01 -19.32 -17.27
N LEU A 514 38.54 -20.36 -17.97
CA LEU A 514 37.13 -20.49 -18.31
C LEU A 514 36.32 -20.68 -17.01
N PRO A 515 35.16 -20.02 -16.82
CA PRO A 515 34.35 -20.19 -15.63
C PRO A 515 33.90 -21.66 -15.52
N ALA A 516 34.15 -22.28 -14.38
CA ALA A 516 33.97 -23.72 -14.14
C ALA A 516 32.49 -24.18 -14.02
N ASP A 517 31.50 -23.29 -14.15
CA ASP A 517 30.08 -23.57 -13.85
C ASP A 517 29.11 -23.14 -14.97
N SER A 518 29.44 -23.39 -16.23
CA SER A 518 28.53 -23.02 -17.33
C SER A 518 27.43 -24.09 -17.50
N LEU A 519 26.21 -23.80 -17.02
CA LEU A 519 25.02 -24.65 -17.21
C LEU A 519 24.73 -24.84 -18.72
N ARG A 520 24.38 -26.07 -19.10
CA ARG A 520 24.04 -26.45 -20.47
C ARG A 520 22.58 -26.84 -20.59
N ILE A 521 21.99 -26.51 -21.74
CA ILE A 521 20.65 -26.96 -22.15
C ILE A 521 20.84 -27.81 -23.41
N GLY A 522 20.56 -29.09 -23.30
CA GLY A 522 20.98 -30.07 -24.30
C GLY A 522 22.50 -30.05 -24.46
N CYS A 523 22.99 -29.76 -25.66
CA CYS A 523 24.41 -29.67 -25.97
C CYS A 523 24.97 -28.23 -25.90
N VAL A 524 24.13 -27.23 -25.58
CA VAL A 524 24.47 -25.82 -25.74
C VAL A 524 24.72 -25.15 -24.40
N THR A 525 25.79 -24.38 -24.30
CA THR A 525 26.12 -23.61 -23.10
C THR A 525 25.26 -22.34 -23.01
N VAL A 526 24.72 -22.06 -21.83
CA VAL A 526 24.04 -20.78 -21.57
C VAL A 526 25.07 -19.74 -21.14
N ARG A 527 25.10 -18.61 -21.84
CA ARG A 527 26.01 -17.48 -21.55
C ARG A 527 25.44 -16.54 -20.52
N ARG A 528 24.17 -16.18 -20.67
CA ARG A 528 23.45 -15.28 -19.76
C ARG A 528 21.96 -15.59 -19.79
N SER A 529 21.29 -15.24 -18.70
CA SER A 529 19.83 -15.32 -18.60
C SER A 529 19.29 -13.94 -18.27
N GLN A 530 18.16 -13.58 -18.88
CA GLN A 530 17.54 -12.27 -18.74
C GLN A 530 16.04 -12.46 -18.58
N GLN A 531 15.47 -11.91 -17.51
CA GLN A 531 14.03 -11.87 -17.34
C GLN A 531 13.49 -10.62 -18.01
N VAL A 532 12.46 -10.79 -18.82
CA VAL A 532 11.71 -9.72 -19.49
C VAL A 532 10.21 -9.92 -19.22
N CYS A 533 9.36 -9.04 -19.74
CA CYS A 533 7.93 -9.11 -19.46
C CYS A 533 7.33 -10.44 -19.92
N ASN A 534 6.80 -11.20 -18.97
CA ASN A 534 6.20 -12.52 -19.16
C ASN A 534 7.09 -13.54 -19.90
N ALA A 535 8.40 -13.33 -19.96
CA ALA A 535 9.33 -14.30 -20.52
C ALA A 535 10.70 -14.35 -19.83
N LEU A 536 11.31 -15.52 -19.83
CA LEU A 536 12.72 -15.72 -19.45
C LEU A 536 13.53 -16.05 -20.69
N MET A 537 14.57 -15.28 -20.96
CA MET A 537 15.45 -15.45 -22.11
C MET A 537 16.79 -16.04 -21.68
N HIS A 538 17.17 -17.16 -22.26
CA HIS A 538 18.51 -17.73 -22.11
C HIS A 538 19.28 -17.55 -23.40
N PHE A 539 20.37 -16.80 -23.34
CA PHE A 539 21.26 -16.59 -24.47
C PHE A 539 22.26 -17.73 -24.51
N THR A 540 22.30 -18.43 -25.63
CA THR A 540 23.06 -19.67 -25.78
C THR A 540 24.14 -19.51 -26.85
N GLU A 541 25.25 -20.24 -26.70
CA GLU A 541 26.27 -20.30 -27.74
C GLU A 541 25.70 -20.91 -29.02
N THR A 542 26.23 -20.55 -30.19
CA THR A 542 25.93 -21.33 -31.41
C THR A 542 26.34 -22.78 -31.22
N VAL A 543 25.55 -23.72 -31.74
CA VAL A 543 25.96 -25.13 -31.85
C VAL A 543 27.23 -25.18 -32.71
N SER A 544 28.39 -25.30 -32.09
CA SER A 544 29.62 -25.68 -32.78
C SER A 544 29.36 -27.03 -33.44
N LYS A 545 29.38 -27.07 -34.78
CA LYS A 545 29.36 -28.32 -35.56
C LYS A 545 30.40 -29.26 -34.96
N ALA A 546 29.94 -30.36 -34.37
CA ALA A 546 30.76 -31.52 -34.04
C ALA A 546 30.16 -32.71 -34.80
#